data_AF-X0YVI3-F1
#
_entry.id   AF-X0YVI3-F1
#
_cell.length_a   1.000
_cell.length_b   1.000
_cell.length_c   1.000
_cell.angle_alpha   90.00
_cell.angle_beta   90.00
_cell.angle_gamma   90.00
#
_symmetry.space_group_name_H-M   'P 1'
#
loop_
_entity.id
_entity.type
_entity.pdbx_description
1 polymer ?
#
loop_
_entity_poly.entity_id
_entity_poly.type
_entity_poly.pdbx_seq_one_letter_code
_entity_poly.pdbx_strand_id
1 'polypeptide(L)'
;LDIQWNVNSLPDGDYIIYAQSENPEDTKGPIDIINVKLDRTVETSLSFNHDDHLKTDTYPFDPIAEIVSVSDGDILGNTDYTYEPKGSEAYLNNYYHWADVEYVEGILHIRGKSYDPQPYGNVTDIHVWIKNSDDQTIFSQWRNNTETYFEGEWTTGEQMLLGRGGGLYYMPDDFEKEILWTSNGNWRDQPDVINALNEGCGFIFFSGHGSPGWWGNHLPGIPGNRHNGEAEGLLVFDFDGPPFLPMEKLS
;
A
#
# COMPACT_ATOMS: atom_id res chain seq x y z
N LEU A 1 2.38 -10.79 -1.12
CA LEU A 1 3.00 -11.41 -2.31
C LEU A 1 4.17 -12.27 -1.86
N ASP A 2 4.38 -13.47 -2.41
CA ASP A 2 5.63 -14.23 -2.23
C ASP A 2 5.94 -15.02 -3.52
N ILE A 3 6.96 -14.57 -4.25
CA ILE A 3 7.46 -15.18 -5.50
C ILE A 3 8.91 -15.59 -5.26
N GLN A 4 9.23 -16.84 -5.55
CA GLN A 4 10.58 -17.37 -5.33
C GLN A 4 11.39 -17.36 -6.63
N TRP A 5 12.55 -16.70 -6.60
CA TRP A 5 13.50 -16.68 -7.70
C TRP A 5 14.78 -17.44 -7.33
N ASN A 6 14.97 -18.61 -7.94
CA ASN A 6 16.15 -19.44 -7.74
C ASN A 6 17.28 -19.00 -8.69
N VAL A 7 18.38 -18.51 -8.13
CA VAL A 7 19.51 -17.97 -8.89
C VAL A 7 20.64 -18.97 -9.12
N ASN A 8 20.57 -20.18 -8.56
CA ASN A 8 21.70 -21.12 -8.54
C ASN A 8 22.26 -21.49 -9.92
N SER A 9 21.42 -21.52 -10.96
CA SER A 9 21.85 -21.81 -12.34
C SER A 9 22.23 -20.56 -13.15
N LEU A 10 22.12 -19.37 -12.56
CA LEU A 10 22.36 -18.10 -13.24
C LEU A 10 23.81 -17.63 -13.07
N PRO A 11 24.41 -17.04 -14.12
CA PRO A 11 25.75 -16.46 -14.01
C PRO A 11 25.73 -15.20 -13.13
N ASP A 12 26.87 -14.91 -12.49
CA ASP A 12 27.08 -13.63 -11.81
C ASP A 12 26.94 -12.48 -12.82
N GLY A 13 26.32 -11.38 -12.40
CA GLY A 13 26.00 -10.25 -13.27
C GLY A 13 24.88 -9.37 -12.74
N ASP A 14 24.48 -8.39 -13.55
CA ASP A 14 23.40 -7.46 -13.22
C ASP A 14 22.04 -8.01 -13.69
N TYR A 15 21.04 -7.82 -12.83
CA TYR A 15 19.67 -8.22 -13.08
C TYR A 15 18.71 -7.10 -12.70
N ILE A 16 17.61 -6.99 -13.43
CA ILE A 16 16.56 -6.00 -13.15
C ILE A 16 15.26 -6.75 -12.90
N ILE A 17 14.71 -6.58 -11.70
CA ILE A 17 13.41 -7.09 -11.29
C ILE A 17 12.38 -6.02 -11.59
N TYR A 18 11.29 -6.42 -12.25
CA TYR A 18 10.18 -5.56 -12.56
C TYR A 18 8.92 -6.10 -11.93
N ALA A 19 8.03 -5.22 -11.50
CA ALA A 19 6.66 -5.57 -11.14
C ALA A 19 5.64 -4.57 -11.73
N GLN A 20 4.48 -5.07 -12.14
CA GLN A 20 3.37 -4.23 -12.57
C GLN A 20 2.06 -4.83 -12.11
N SER A 21 1.19 -4.00 -11.53
CA SER A 21 -0.18 -4.37 -11.18
C SER A 21 -1.14 -3.96 -12.29
N GLU A 22 -2.18 -4.75 -12.48
CA GLU A 22 -3.33 -4.43 -13.34
C GLU A 22 -4.64 -4.79 -12.64
N ASN A 23 -5.70 -4.04 -12.93
CA ASN A 23 -7.03 -4.31 -12.39
C ASN A 23 -7.91 -5.08 -13.39
N PRO A 24 -9.10 -5.57 -12.99
CA PRO A 24 -10.00 -6.32 -13.87
C PRO A 24 -10.52 -5.57 -15.10
N GLU A 25 -10.31 -4.24 -15.16
CA GLU A 25 -10.67 -3.38 -16.28
C GLU A 25 -9.49 -3.18 -17.26
N ASP A 26 -8.42 -3.97 -17.11
CA ASP A 26 -7.17 -3.89 -17.87
C ASP A 26 -6.41 -2.56 -17.68
N THR A 27 -6.71 -1.80 -16.64
CA THR A 27 -5.93 -0.61 -16.27
C THR A 27 -4.62 -1.03 -15.63
N LYS A 28 -3.50 -0.50 -16.14
CA LYS A 28 -2.15 -0.87 -15.71
C LYS A 28 -1.49 0.23 -14.94
N GLY A 29 -0.88 -0.17 -13.84
CA GLY A 29 -0.07 0.69 -12.99
C GLY A 29 1.27 1.14 -13.56
N PRO A 30 1.96 2.04 -12.85
CA PRO A 30 3.39 2.25 -13.05
C PRO A 30 4.16 0.94 -12.83
N ILE A 31 5.26 0.78 -13.55
CA ILE A 31 6.17 -0.35 -13.38
C ILE A 31 7.12 -0.03 -12.23
N ASP A 32 7.19 -0.93 -11.27
CA ASP A 32 8.20 -0.95 -10.21
C ASP A 32 9.48 -1.60 -10.75
N ILE A 33 10.64 -0.98 -10.52
CA ILE A 33 11.91 -1.40 -11.13
C ILE A 33 12.98 -1.44 -10.04
N ILE A 34 13.60 -2.60 -9.86
CA ILE A 34 14.69 -2.79 -8.89
C ILE A 34 15.89 -3.46 -9.57
N ASN A 35 17.03 -2.78 -9.51
CA ASN A 35 18.32 -3.22 -10.00
C ASN A 35 19.04 -3.99 -8.88
N VAL A 36 19.39 -5.23 -9.14
CA VAL A 36 20.16 -6.07 -8.20
C VAL A 36 21.35 -6.70 -8.91
N LYS A 37 22.35 -7.08 -8.12
CA LYS A 37 23.54 -7.78 -8.63
C LYS A 37 23.64 -9.18 -8.02
N LEU A 38 23.88 -10.18 -8.85
CA LEU A 38 24.32 -11.50 -8.40
C LEU A 38 25.85 -11.52 -8.43
N ASP A 39 26.47 -11.61 -7.25
CA ASP A 39 27.93 -11.60 -7.10
C ASP A 39 28.34 -12.55 -5.98
N ARG A 40 28.67 -13.79 -6.33
CA ARG A 40 29.01 -14.83 -5.34
C ARG A 40 30.43 -14.69 -4.81
N THR A 41 31.15 -13.64 -5.20
CA THR A 41 32.47 -13.34 -4.65
C THR A 41 32.40 -12.54 -3.35
N VAL A 42 31.22 -11.99 -3.01
CA VAL A 42 30.97 -11.18 -1.82
C VAL A 42 29.82 -11.72 -0.99
N GLU A 43 29.71 -11.25 0.25
CA GLU A 43 28.57 -11.55 1.12
C GLU A 43 27.29 -10.89 0.59
N THR A 44 26.15 -11.51 0.87
CA THR A 44 24.84 -10.97 0.51
C THR A 44 24.57 -9.68 1.28
N SER A 45 24.10 -8.66 0.57
CA SER A 45 23.70 -7.37 1.13
C SER A 45 22.33 -7.01 0.58
N LEU A 46 21.30 -7.22 1.40
CA LEU A 46 19.92 -6.87 1.07
C LEU A 46 19.39 -5.79 2.01
N SER A 47 18.42 -5.02 1.52
CA SER A 47 17.73 -4.00 2.28
C SER A 47 16.24 -3.95 1.95
N PHE A 48 15.43 -3.67 2.97
CA PHE A 48 13.98 -3.49 2.85
C PHE A 48 13.65 -2.17 2.15
N ASN A 49 12.77 -2.21 1.14
CA ASN A 49 12.24 -1.05 0.42
C ASN A 49 10.76 -0.86 0.75
N HIS A 50 10.29 0.38 0.85
CA HIS A 50 8.88 0.68 1.03
C HIS A 50 8.60 2.12 0.61
N ASP A 51 8.71 2.38 -0.69
CA ASP A 51 8.70 3.72 -1.26
C ASP A 51 7.52 3.99 -2.21
N ASP A 52 6.52 3.10 -2.20
CA ASP A 52 5.23 3.29 -2.88
C ASP A 52 4.53 4.64 -2.59
N HIS A 53 4.83 5.31 -1.48
CA HIS A 53 4.38 6.68 -1.18
C HIS A 53 4.92 7.75 -2.15
N LEU A 54 5.95 7.43 -2.92
CA LEU A 54 6.51 8.29 -3.96
C LEU A 54 5.79 8.14 -5.31
N LYS A 55 4.91 7.14 -5.46
CA LYS A 55 4.22 6.85 -6.74
C LYS A 55 3.05 7.79 -7.01
N THR A 56 2.34 8.20 -5.96
CA THR A 56 1.23 9.16 -6.07
C THR A 56 0.99 9.91 -4.76
N ASP A 57 0.59 11.17 -4.89
CA ASP A 57 0.05 12.02 -3.84
C ASP A 57 -1.47 12.25 -3.98
N THR A 58 -2.08 11.71 -5.05
CA THR A 58 -3.49 11.89 -5.40
C THR A 58 -4.22 10.56 -5.52
N TYR A 59 -5.53 10.60 -5.21
CA TYR A 59 -6.42 9.45 -5.22
C TYR A 59 -7.74 9.85 -5.88
N PRO A 60 -8.44 8.95 -6.60
CA PRO A 60 -7.99 7.61 -6.97
C PRO A 60 -6.76 7.65 -7.91
N PHE A 61 -6.07 6.53 -8.03
CA PHE A 61 -4.89 6.38 -8.89
C PHE A 61 -4.89 5.02 -9.60
N ASP A 62 -4.01 4.83 -10.58
CA ASP A 62 -3.85 3.54 -11.25
C ASP A 62 -3.34 2.46 -10.26
N PRO A 63 -3.55 1.16 -10.55
CA PRO A 63 -3.08 0.07 -9.68
C PRO A 63 -1.60 0.17 -9.35
N ILE A 64 -1.21 -0.18 -8.13
CA ILE A 64 0.17 -0.06 -7.66
C ILE A 64 0.75 -1.45 -7.43
N ALA A 65 1.95 -1.69 -7.97
CA ALA A 65 2.84 -2.78 -7.58
C ALA A 65 4.00 -2.19 -6.78
N GLU A 66 4.44 -2.88 -5.73
CA GLU A 66 5.59 -2.51 -4.93
C GLU A 66 6.32 -3.78 -4.49
N ILE A 67 7.58 -3.93 -4.85
CA ILE A 67 8.48 -4.93 -4.27
C ILE A 67 9.17 -4.31 -3.06
N VAL A 68 9.05 -4.98 -1.91
CA VAL A 68 9.59 -4.48 -0.65
C VAL A 68 10.76 -5.31 -0.11
N SER A 69 10.93 -6.54 -0.59
CA SER A 69 11.90 -7.48 -0.02
C SER A 69 13.32 -7.34 -0.56
N VAL A 70 13.55 -6.39 -1.47
CA VAL A 70 14.87 -5.96 -1.96
C VAL A 70 14.82 -4.49 -2.34
N SER A 71 15.99 -3.85 -2.42
CA SER A 71 16.13 -2.45 -2.83
C SER A 71 17.11 -2.28 -3.99
N ASP A 72 17.05 -1.11 -4.63
CA ASP A 72 17.96 -0.73 -5.71
C ASP A 72 19.43 -0.77 -5.24
N GLY A 73 20.26 -1.54 -5.97
CA GLY A 73 21.69 -1.72 -5.67
C GLY A 73 22.02 -2.88 -4.74
N ASP A 74 21.02 -3.65 -4.29
CA ASP A 74 21.23 -4.82 -3.45
C ASP A 74 22.04 -5.92 -4.17
N ILE A 75 22.77 -6.71 -3.38
CA ILE A 75 23.66 -7.77 -3.85
C ILE A 75 23.21 -9.12 -3.30
N LEU A 76 22.84 -10.03 -4.22
CA LEU A 76 22.68 -11.45 -3.96
C LEU A 76 24.05 -12.11 -3.97
N GLY A 77 24.58 -12.40 -2.78
CA GLY A 77 25.94 -12.87 -2.57
C GLY A 77 26.04 -14.37 -2.31
N ASN A 78 27.09 -14.76 -1.60
CA ASN A 78 27.39 -16.16 -1.25
C ASN A 78 26.93 -16.59 0.15
N THR A 79 26.26 -15.73 0.90
CA THR A 79 25.73 -16.02 2.23
C THR A 79 24.20 -15.96 2.23
N ASP A 80 23.57 -16.75 3.10
CA ASP A 80 22.15 -16.58 3.38
C ASP A 80 21.91 -15.23 4.10
N TYR A 81 20.74 -14.65 3.89
CA TYR A 81 20.32 -13.39 4.49
C TYR A 81 18.83 -13.44 4.85
N THR A 82 18.51 -13.01 6.07
CA THR A 82 17.13 -12.85 6.53
C THR A 82 16.98 -11.57 7.33
N TYR A 83 15.94 -10.80 7.06
CA TYR A 83 15.53 -9.65 7.86
C TYR A 83 14.01 -9.58 7.93
N GLU A 84 13.49 -9.40 9.14
CA GLU A 84 12.06 -9.24 9.40
C GLU A 84 11.80 -7.77 9.79
N PRO A 85 11.28 -6.92 8.87
CA PRO A 85 10.93 -5.55 9.21
C PRO A 85 9.92 -5.50 10.36
N LYS A 86 10.13 -4.60 11.31
CA LYS A 86 9.20 -4.43 12.43
C LYS A 86 7.91 -3.78 11.94
N GLY A 87 6.85 -3.84 12.76
CA GLY A 87 5.60 -3.10 12.51
C GLY A 87 5.79 -1.57 12.28
N SER A 88 6.87 -0.99 12.81
CA SER A 88 7.25 0.41 12.57
C SER A 88 7.84 0.68 11.18
N GLU A 89 8.23 -0.35 10.45
CA GLU A 89 8.76 -0.29 9.08
C GLU A 89 7.77 -0.85 8.06
N ALA A 90 7.06 -1.93 8.43
CA ALA A 90 6.01 -2.55 7.63
C ALA A 90 4.82 -2.95 8.51
N TYR A 91 3.71 -2.22 8.38
CA TYR A 91 2.50 -2.45 9.18
C TYR A 91 2.04 -3.92 9.12
N LEU A 92 1.73 -4.48 10.29
CA LEU A 92 1.30 -5.87 10.49
C LEU A 92 2.28 -6.96 10.01
N ASN A 93 3.54 -6.62 9.68
CA ASN A 93 4.50 -7.63 9.21
C ASN A 93 4.75 -8.74 10.25
N ASN A 94 4.81 -8.40 11.54
CA ASN A 94 4.96 -9.38 12.63
C ASN A 94 3.87 -10.48 12.68
N TYR A 95 2.75 -10.32 11.97
CA TYR A 95 1.66 -11.29 11.91
C TYR A 95 1.59 -12.02 10.56
N TYR A 96 1.91 -11.32 9.48
CA TYR A 96 1.69 -11.82 8.12
C TYR A 96 2.97 -12.13 7.35
N HIS A 97 4.13 -11.67 7.83
CA HIS A 97 5.44 -11.88 7.20
C HIS A 97 5.45 -11.46 5.71
N TRP A 98 4.63 -10.46 5.37
CA TRP A 98 4.37 -10.05 3.99
C TRP A 98 5.54 -9.26 3.39
N ALA A 99 6.42 -8.72 4.22
CA ALA A 99 7.51 -7.82 3.87
C ALA A 99 8.91 -8.38 4.22
N ASP A 100 9.00 -9.62 4.66
CA ASP A 100 10.27 -10.23 5.06
C ASP A 100 11.26 -10.29 3.89
N VAL A 101 12.50 -9.87 4.16
CA VAL A 101 13.64 -9.93 3.24
C VAL A 101 14.34 -11.26 3.46
N GLU A 102 14.34 -12.13 2.44
CA GLU A 102 14.84 -13.50 2.59
C GLU A 102 15.54 -13.96 1.31
N TYR A 103 16.82 -14.32 1.46
CA TYR A 103 17.63 -14.99 0.44
C TYR A 103 18.37 -16.15 1.09
N VAL A 104 17.92 -17.37 0.81
CA VAL A 104 18.44 -18.59 1.47
C VAL A 104 18.68 -19.66 0.41
N GLU A 105 19.83 -20.34 0.46
CA GLU A 105 20.20 -21.42 -0.47
C GLU A 105 20.11 -21.01 -1.96
N GLY A 106 20.39 -19.74 -2.26
CA GLY A 106 20.30 -19.20 -3.62
C GLY A 106 18.88 -18.98 -4.12
N ILE A 107 17.90 -18.83 -3.21
CA ILE A 107 16.51 -18.51 -3.53
C ILE A 107 16.16 -17.16 -2.90
N LEU A 108 15.88 -16.16 -3.73
CA LEU A 108 15.33 -14.87 -3.29
C LEU A 108 13.81 -14.96 -3.19
N HIS A 109 13.26 -14.56 -2.06
CA HIS A 109 11.82 -14.34 -1.91
C HIS A 109 11.48 -12.89 -2.26
N ILE A 110 10.78 -12.70 -3.37
CA ILE A 110 10.26 -11.43 -3.86
C ILE A 110 8.87 -11.23 -3.25
N ARG A 111 8.80 -10.32 -2.29
CA ARG A 111 7.58 -9.96 -1.55
C ARG A 111 7.26 -8.49 -1.74
N GLY A 112 6.02 -8.13 -1.46
CA GLY A 112 5.49 -6.86 -1.92
C GLY A 112 3.98 -6.72 -1.84
N LYS A 113 3.50 -5.59 -2.37
CA LYS A 113 2.09 -5.21 -2.44
C LYS A 113 1.60 -5.17 -3.87
N SER A 114 0.30 -5.41 -4.01
CA SER A 114 -0.47 -5.13 -5.22
C SER A 114 -1.84 -4.66 -4.77
N TYR A 115 -2.25 -3.46 -5.17
CA TYR A 115 -3.54 -2.89 -4.79
C TYR A 115 -4.01 -1.86 -5.83
N ASP A 116 -5.32 -1.65 -5.92
CA ASP A 116 -5.93 -0.67 -6.81
C ASP A 116 -6.52 0.47 -5.98
N PRO A 117 -5.88 1.65 -5.92
CA PRO A 117 -6.22 2.73 -5.00
C PRO A 117 -7.46 3.54 -5.43
N GLN A 118 -8.50 2.84 -5.91
CA GLN A 118 -9.82 3.38 -6.21
C GLN A 118 -10.86 2.99 -5.16
N PRO A 119 -11.99 3.71 -5.03
CA PRO A 119 -13.07 3.34 -4.12
C PRO A 119 -13.57 1.91 -4.34
N TYR A 120 -13.62 1.12 -3.28
CA TYR A 120 -13.90 -0.33 -3.34
C TYR A 120 -12.93 -1.15 -4.19
N GLY A 121 -11.86 -0.55 -4.71
CA GLY A 121 -10.81 -1.22 -5.45
C GLY A 121 -10.22 -2.32 -4.59
N ASN A 122 -10.47 -3.56 -4.97
CA ASN A 122 -10.13 -4.68 -4.10
C ASN A 122 -9.56 -5.90 -4.78
N VAL A 123 -9.34 -5.91 -6.09
CA VAL A 123 -8.72 -7.04 -6.78
C VAL A 123 -7.76 -6.51 -7.81
N THR A 124 -6.54 -7.02 -7.79
CA THR A 124 -5.53 -6.78 -8.82
C THR A 124 -4.85 -8.09 -9.22
N ASP A 125 -4.23 -8.09 -10.39
CA ASP A 125 -3.24 -9.08 -10.79
C ASP A 125 -1.87 -8.40 -10.79
N ILE A 126 -0.82 -9.13 -10.41
CA ILE A 126 0.56 -8.63 -10.43
C ILE A 126 1.46 -9.55 -11.24
N HIS A 127 2.18 -8.94 -12.19
CA HIS A 127 3.22 -9.58 -12.97
C HIS A 127 4.58 -9.19 -12.42
N VAL A 128 5.41 -10.19 -12.11
CA VAL A 128 6.83 -9.99 -11.78
C VAL A 128 7.68 -10.68 -12.84
N TRP A 129 8.62 -9.95 -13.43
CA TRP A 129 9.58 -10.50 -14.39
C TRP A 129 10.99 -9.98 -14.14
N ILE A 130 11.99 -10.75 -14.55
CA ILE A 130 13.39 -10.42 -14.31
C ILE A 130 14.14 -10.48 -15.63
N LYS A 131 14.93 -9.44 -15.89
CA LYS A 131 15.82 -9.37 -17.05
C LYS A 131 17.28 -9.47 -16.63
N ASN A 132 18.08 -10.09 -17.48
CA ASN A 132 19.54 -10.06 -17.37
C ASN A 132 20.13 -8.85 -18.13
N SER A 133 21.46 -8.71 -18.10
CA SER A 133 22.20 -7.65 -18.81
C SER A 133 22.00 -7.61 -20.33
N ASP A 134 21.53 -8.70 -20.93
CA ASP A 134 21.24 -8.81 -22.37
C ASP A 134 19.77 -8.44 -22.71
N ASP A 135 19.04 -7.84 -21.75
CA ASP A 135 17.61 -7.50 -21.83
C ASP A 135 16.67 -8.71 -22.01
N GLN A 136 17.18 -9.93 -21.75
CA GLN A 136 16.40 -11.16 -21.87
C GLN A 136 15.61 -11.43 -20.60
N THR A 137 14.31 -11.72 -20.74
CA THR A 137 13.49 -12.18 -19.62
C THR A 137 13.87 -13.62 -19.25
N ILE A 138 14.49 -13.78 -18.08
CA ILE A 138 14.96 -15.08 -17.56
C ILE A 138 14.01 -15.68 -16.51
N PHE A 139 13.09 -14.87 -15.99
CA PHE A 139 12.07 -15.25 -15.04
C PHE A 139 10.81 -14.43 -15.28
N SER A 140 9.65 -15.05 -15.11
CA SER A 140 8.34 -14.40 -15.29
C SER A 140 7.28 -15.18 -14.52
N GLN A 141 6.57 -14.51 -13.62
CA GLN A 141 5.52 -15.13 -12.83
C GLN A 141 4.39 -14.13 -12.54
N TRP A 142 3.17 -14.65 -12.58
CA TRP A 142 1.97 -13.91 -12.21
C TRP A 142 1.42 -14.36 -10.86
N ARG A 143 0.80 -13.43 -10.14
CA ARG A 143 -0.12 -13.71 -9.05
C ARG A 143 -1.42 -12.97 -9.33
N ASN A 144 -2.50 -13.73 -9.40
CA ASN A 144 -3.79 -13.21 -9.81
C ASN A 144 -4.74 -13.15 -8.64
N ASN A 145 -5.73 -12.25 -8.72
CA ASN A 145 -6.77 -12.03 -7.74
C ASN A 145 -6.21 -11.68 -6.36
N THR A 146 -5.24 -10.76 -6.31
CA THR A 146 -4.73 -10.23 -5.05
C THR A 146 -5.75 -9.27 -4.47
N GLU A 147 -6.48 -9.74 -3.45
CA GLU A 147 -7.51 -8.93 -2.82
C GLU A 147 -6.95 -7.94 -1.80
N THR A 148 -7.35 -6.66 -1.88
CA THR A 148 -6.99 -5.61 -0.91
C THR A 148 -8.23 -4.85 -0.48
N TYR A 149 -8.40 -4.58 0.80
CA TYR A 149 -9.53 -3.79 1.31
C TYR A 149 -9.00 -2.54 2.00
N PHE A 150 -9.49 -1.37 1.58
CA PHE A 150 -9.17 -0.13 2.26
C PHE A 150 -10.03 0.05 3.49
N GLU A 151 -9.38 0.55 4.54
CA GLU A 151 -9.95 0.57 5.86
C GLU A 151 -11.20 1.46 5.90
N GLY A 152 -12.31 0.89 6.36
CA GLY A 152 -13.56 1.61 6.60
C GLY A 152 -14.46 1.87 5.39
N GLU A 153 -13.99 1.67 4.15
CA GLU A 153 -14.79 1.98 2.95
C GLU A 153 -16.02 1.08 2.83
N TRP A 154 -15.84 -0.24 2.90
CA TRP A 154 -16.97 -1.18 2.88
C TRP A 154 -17.89 -1.01 4.08
N THR A 155 -17.37 -0.55 5.22
CA THR A 155 -18.15 -0.28 6.43
C THR A 155 -19.04 0.95 6.24
N THR A 156 -18.50 2.04 5.69
CA THR A 156 -19.22 3.32 5.54
C THR A 156 -20.01 3.40 4.24
N GLY A 157 -19.66 2.59 3.25
CA GLY A 157 -20.18 2.68 1.90
C GLY A 157 -21.58 2.12 1.67
N GLU A 158 -21.90 2.09 0.39
CA GLU A 158 -23.17 1.74 -0.21
C GLU A 158 -23.22 0.30 -0.73
N GLN A 159 -22.09 -0.40 -0.79
CA GLN A 159 -22.03 -1.74 -1.37
C GLN A 159 -22.20 -2.85 -0.33
N MET A 160 -22.59 -4.03 -0.81
CA MET A 160 -22.61 -5.26 -0.02
C MET A 160 -21.29 -6.01 -0.18
N LEU A 161 -20.74 -6.48 0.94
CA LEU A 161 -19.65 -7.44 0.99
C LEU A 161 -20.05 -8.64 1.84
N LEU A 162 -19.90 -9.85 1.29
CA LEU A 162 -20.21 -11.11 2.00
C LEU A 162 -21.60 -11.14 2.65
N GLY A 163 -22.60 -10.57 1.97
CA GLY A 163 -23.99 -10.54 2.44
C GLY A 163 -24.32 -9.44 3.45
N ARG A 164 -23.40 -8.49 3.69
CA ARG A 164 -23.62 -7.34 4.59
C ARG A 164 -23.37 -6.04 3.84
N GLY A 165 -24.35 -5.14 3.84
CA GLY A 165 -24.17 -3.77 3.35
C GLY A 165 -23.35 -2.91 4.29
N GLY A 166 -22.66 -1.92 3.75
CA GLY A 166 -22.12 -0.80 4.52
C GLY A 166 -23.20 0.12 5.09
N GLY A 167 -22.80 1.18 5.79
CA GLY A 167 -23.71 2.12 6.46
C GLY A 167 -24.69 2.79 5.49
N LEU A 168 -24.19 3.27 4.35
CA LEU A 168 -25.02 3.95 3.35
C LEU A 168 -25.90 2.99 2.53
N TYR A 169 -25.61 1.68 2.51
CA TYR A 169 -26.48 0.68 1.86
C TYR A 169 -27.88 0.65 2.49
N TYR A 170 -28.00 0.95 3.79
CA TYR A 170 -29.27 0.95 4.52
C TYR A 170 -29.96 2.31 4.56
N MET A 171 -29.34 3.35 3.99
CA MET A 171 -29.95 4.68 3.95
C MET A 171 -31.01 4.75 2.85
N PRO A 172 -32.12 5.49 3.06
CA PRO A 172 -33.11 5.73 2.02
C PRO A 172 -32.50 6.33 0.75
N ASP A 173 -33.08 6.04 -0.42
CA ASP A 173 -32.62 6.57 -1.71
C ASP A 173 -32.74 8.11 -1.81
N ASP A 174 -33.63 8.72 -1.01
CA ASP A 174 -33.82 10.17 -0.93
C ASP A 174 -32.92 10.85 0.13
N PHE A 175 -32.08 10.09 0.81
CA PHE A 175 -31.04 10.63 1.68
C PHE A 175 -29.87 11.12 0.82
N GLU A 176 -29.47 12.38 0.98
CA GLU A 176 -28.28 12.94 0.34
C GLU A 176 -27.02 12.34 0.98
N LYS A 177 -26.15 11.76 0.14
CA LYS A 177 -24.99 11.00 0.60
C LYS A 177 -23.73 11.75 0.21
N GLU A 178 -22.89 12.03 1.20
CA GLU A 178 -21.56 12.58 1.03
C GLU A 178 -20.54 11.56 1.54
N ILE A 179 -19.54 11.22 0.71
CA ILE A 179 -18.54 10.19 1.01
C ILE A 179 -17.15 10.82 1.01
N LEU A 180 -16.55 10.84 2.21
CA LEU A 180 -15.17 11.26 2.42
C LEU A 180 -14.30 10.02 2.63
N TRP A 181 -13.61 9.60 1.56
CA TRP A 181 -12.64 8.52 1.62
C TRP A 181 -11.26 8.99 1.18
N THR A 182 -10.24 8.27 1.63
CA THR A 182 -8.88 8.51 1.16
C THR A 182 -8.71 8.03 -0.29
N SER A 183 -9.41 6.97 -0.72
CA SER A 183 -9.35 6.44 -2.09
C SER A 183 -10.10 7.25 -3.15
N ASN A 184 -11.14 8.01 -2.78
CA ASN A 184 -11.81 8.90 -3.73
C ASN A 184 -11.17 10.30 -3.80
N GLY A 185 -10.12 10.54 -3.00
CA GLY A 185 -9.41 11.81 -2.93
C GLY A 185 -10.11 12.91 -2.15
N ASN A 186 -11.28 12.66 -1.56
CA ASN A 186 -12.04 13.66 -0.81
C ASN A 186 -11.58 13.81 0.65
N TRP A 187 -10.64 12.97 1.10
CA TRP A 187 -10.04 13.09 2.43
C TRP A 187 -8.54 12.83 2.37
N ARG A 188 -7.76 13.88 2.63
CA ARG A 188 -6.32 13.82 2.81
C ARG A 188 -5.89 14.22 4.20
N ASP A 189 -6.54 15.23 4.77
CA ASP A 189 -6.22 15.79 6.08
C ASP A 189 -7.47 16.29 6.83
N GLN A 190 -7.24 16.83 8.03
CA GLN A 190 -8.30 17.31 8.92
C GLN A 190 -9.17 18.43 8.30
N PRO A 191 -8.61 19.43 7.58
CA PRO A 191 -9.41 20.42 6.86
C PRO A 191 -10.50 19.84 5.97
N ASP A 192 -10.25 18.78 5.22
CA ASP A 192 -11.26 18.15 4.34
C ASP A 192 -12.48 17.70 5.14
N VAL A 193 -12.24 17.03 6.28
CA VAL A 193 -13.28 16.57 7.18
C VAL A 193 -14.05 17.74 7.79
N ILE A 194 -13.34 18.76 8.30
CA ILE A 194 -13.99 19.94 8.90
C ILE A 194 -14.84 20.69 7.87
N ASN A 195 -14.34 20.85 6.65
CA ASN A 195 -15.05 21.55 5.58
C ASN A 195 -16.34 20.82 5.20
N ALA A 196 -16.29 19.50 4.99
CA ALA A 196 -17.50 18.73 4.70
C ALA A 196 -18.53 18.81 5.83
N LEU A 197 -18.09 18.75 7.09
CA LEU A 197 -18.99 18.89 8.23
C LEU A 197 -19.59 20.31 8.35
N ASN A 198 -18.87 21.33 7.92
CA ASN A 198 -19.32 22.73 7.91
C ASN A 198 -20.40 23.03 6.87
N GLU A 199 -20.51 22.24 5.80
CA GLU A 199 -21.62 22.34 4.84
C GLU A 199 -22.97 21.90 5.46
N GLY A 200 -22.90 21.19 6.60
CA GLY A 200 -24.03 20.78 7.40
C GLY A 200 -24.41 19.33 7.13
N CYS A 201 -24.26 18.48 8.15
CA CYS A 201 -24.60 17.05 8.06
C CYS A 201 -25.77 16.71 8.98
N GLY A 202 -26.82 16.08 8.43
CA GLY A 202 -27.94 15.56 9.23
C GLY A 202 -27.59 14.30 10.02
N PHE A 203 -26.66 13.49 9.50
CA PHE A 203 -26.13 12.28 10.12
C PHE A 203 -24.69 12.06 9.66
N ILE A 204 -23.82 11.58 10.54
CA ILE A 204 -22.40 11.32 10.26
C ILE A 204 -22.04 9.93 10.79
N PHE A 205 -21.30 9.16 9.98
CA PHE A 205 -20.82 7.85 10.35
C PHE A 205 -19.34 7.70 10.04
N PHE A 206 -18.54 7.49 11.09
CA PHE A 206 -17.09 7.36 10.99
C PHE A 206 -16.66 5.89 11.04
N SER A 207 -15.64 5.54 10.27
CA SER A 207 -14.88 4.30 10.40
C SER A 207 -13.39 4.61 10.26
N GLY A 208 -12.56 4.02 11.11
CA GLY A 208 -11.12 4.23 11.14
C GLY A 208 -10.56 4.03 12.55
N HIS A 209 -9.33 4.50 12.77
CA HIS A 209 -8.64 4.43 14.05
C HIS A 209 -9.06 5.60 14.93
N GLY A 210 -9.40 5.32 16.19
CA GLY A 210 -9.88 6.34 17.12
C GLY A 210 -9.23 6.20 18.50
N SER A 211 -8.90 7.35 19.07
CA SER A 211 -8.48 7.52 20.46
C SER A 211 -9.17 8.76 21.05
N PRO A 212 -9.10 9.01 22.37
CA PRO A 212 -9.69 10.20 22.97
C PRO A 212 -9.18 11.53 22.41
N GLY A 213 -8.02 11.55 21.74
CA GLY A 213 -7.39 12.78 21.23
C GLY A 213 -7.29 12.88 19.70
N TRP A 214 -7.64 11.81 18.98
CA TRP A 214 -7.39 11.71 17.54
C TRP A 214 -8.31 10.66 16.91
N TRP A 215 -8.85 10.97 15.75
CA TRP A 215 -9.45 10.04 14.81
C TRP A 215 -8.83 10.25 13.43
N GLY A 216 -8.58 9.14 12.74
CA GLY A 216 -8.10 9.17 11.36
C GLY A 216 -8.14 7.79 10.73
N ASN A 217 -7.56 7.67 9.55
CA ASN A 217 -7.58 6.44 8.78
C ASN A 217 -6.31 6.31 7.94
N HIS A 218 -6.19 5.23 7.17
CA HIS A 218 -5.06 5.04 6.27
C HIS A 218 -5.39 5.43 4.83
N LEU A 219 -4.36 5.83 4.09
CA LEU A 219 -4.37 5.93 2.64
C LEU A 219 -4.42 4.52 2.02
N PRO A 220 -4.96 4.37 0.79
CA PRO A 220 -4.96 3.09 0.08
C PRO A 220 -3.57 2.45 0.01
N GLY A 221 -3.47 1.22 0.50
CA GLY A 221 -2.22 0.45 0.53
C GLY A 221 -1.24 0.79 1.67
N ILE A 222 -1.54 1.80 2.51
CA ILE A 222 -0.65 2.27 3.59
C ILE A 222 0.78 2.52 3.06
N PRO A 223 0.91 3.39 2.05
CA PRO A 223 2.15 3.55 1.32
C PRO A 223 3.24 4.15 2.22
N GLY A 224 4.47 3.65 2.15
CA GLY A 224 5.58 4.06 3.00
C GLY A 224 5.34 3.84 4.50
N ASN A 225 4.50 2.87 4.85
CA ASN A 225 4.03 2.57 6.20
C ASN A 225 3.21 3.70 6.84
N ARG A 226 2.78 3.53 8.10
CA ARG A 226 1.90 4.49 8.81
C ARG A 226 2.39 5.94 8.78
N HIS A 227 3.71 6.18 8.77
CA HIS A 227 4.23 7.55 8.74
C HIS A 227 3.81 8.33 7.48
N ASN A 228 3.78 7.66 6.32
CA ASN A 228 3.41 8.27 5.04
C ASN A 228 1.97 7.91 4.60
N GLY A 229 1.41 6.86 5.20
CA GLY A 229 0.16 6.23 4.81
C GLY A 229 -1.03 6.53 5.73
N GLU A 230 -0.92 7.50 6.64
CA GLU A 230 -1.99 7.90 7.57
C GLU A 230 -2.60 9.24 7.13
N ALA A 231 -3.92 9.33 7.18
CA ALA A 231 -4.71 10.52 6.92
C ALA A 231 -5.38 10.95 8.22
N GLU A 232 -5.06 12.16 8.66
CA GLU A 232 -5.62 12.74 9.88
C GLU A 232 -7.05 13.19 9.62
N GLY A 233 -7.97 12.86 10.53
CA GLY A 233 -9.39 13.23 10.40
C GLY A 233 -9.79 14.31 11.40
N LEU A 234 -9.82 13.96 12.69
CA LEU A 234 -10.18 14.88 13.76
C LEU A 234 -9.19 14.76 14.92
N LEU A 235 -8.46 15.83 15.20
CA LEU A 235 -7.64 15.98 16.40
C LEU A 235 -8.39 16.77 17.48
N VAL A 236 -8.05 16.50 18.75
CA VAL A 236 -8.53 17.24 19.94
C VAL A 236 -7.47 18.20 20.49
N PHE A 237 -6.20 18.10 20.04
CA PHE A 237 -5.11 19.05 20.31
C PHE A 237 -4.31 19.31 19.02
N ASP A 238 -4.02 20.58 18.67
CA ASP A 238 -3.14 21.00 17.56
C ASP A 238 -1.92 21.70 18.19
N PHE A 239 -0.73 21.26 17.82
CA PHE A 239 0.53 21.78 18.34
C PHE A 239 1.24 22.74 17.38
N ASP A 240 0.76 22.88 16.14
CA ASP A 240 1.43 23.64 15.07
C ASP A 240 0.90 25.07 14.88
N GLY A 241 -0.02 25.53 15.73
CA GLY A 241 -0.41 26.95 15.78
C GLY A 241 -1.28 27.31 16.99
N PRO A 242 -1.23 28.56 17.48
CA PRO A 242 -2.23 29.04 18.42
C PRO A 242 -3.59 29.22 17.71
N PRO A 243 -4.70 28.71 18.28
CA PRO A 243 -4.83 28.14 19.63
C PRO A 243 -4.48 26.64 19.71
N PHE A 244 -3.86 26.24 20.84
CA PHE A 244 -3.46 24.87 21.21
C PHE A 244 -4.64 23.90 21.49
N LEU A 245 -5.83 24.21 20.96
CA LEU A 245 -7.03 23.38 20.92
C LEU A 245 -7.51 23.45 19.46
N PRO A 246 -7.58 22.34 18.72
CA PRO A 246 -8.15 22.28 17.40
C PRO A 246 -9.64 22.53 17.58
N MET A 247 -10.04 23.67 17.07
CA MET A 247 -11.25 23.86 16.28
C MET A 247 -11.21 25.33 15.85
N GLU A 248 -10.97 25.60 14.57
CA GLU A 248 -11.20 26.96 14.08
C GLU A 248 -12.68 27.19 13.77
N LYS A 249 -13.45 26.17 13.33
CA LYS A 249 -14.90 26.01 13.63
C LYS A 249 -15.59 24.81 12.97
N LEU A 250 -16.51 24.24 13.76
CA LEU A 250 -17.85 23.79 13.39
C LEU A 250 -18.86 24.83 13.93
N SER A 251 -19.17 25.88 13.15
CA SER A 251 -20.25 26.84 13.47
C SER A 251 -20.88 27.46 12.24
#